data_AF-A0A0K8PMJ6-F1
#
_entry.id   AF-A0A0K8PMJ6-F1
#
_cell.length_a   1.000
_cell.length_b   1.000
_cell.length_c   1.000
_cell.angle_alpha   90.00
_cell.angle_beta   90.00
_cell.angle_gamma   90.00
#
_symmetry.space_group_name_H-M   'P 1'
#
loop_
_entity.id
_entity.type
_entity.pdbx_description
1 polymer ?
#
loop_
_entity_poly.entity_id
_entity_poly.type
_entity_poly.pdbx_seq_one_letter_code
_entity_poly.pdbx_strand_id
1 'polypeptide(L)'
;MFWVLFLLAAWVVAGTACTRLCLAAVRAAAADANTGRIHELTLYEAAFLSGGPRRVADVTLVAMARQRRLLLAHTGWATVVDPRGRDEMERSVIGAIGPEGQSRIAPVRANAATADAVRGIAERLERAGLAVPDSARTTVAAAVRQVRSAAVAVLGLGAAALLTPAPPDMPRHLVALWFALPLALTLSCLAVARIEVHPYSRWASPAGQRLLGALTRNADGTADDRTYLTSVAVRGVRAIGEPDLRAAFTHR
;
A
#
# COMPACT_ATOMS: atom_id res chain seq x y z
N MET A 1 13.06 27.94 36.15
CA MET A 1 11.80 28.46 35.56
C MET A 1 11.69 28.19 34.05
N PHE A 2 12.77 28.23 33.26
CA PHE A 2 12.76 27.96 31.81
C PHE A 2 12.24 26.57 31.38
N TRP A 3 12.36 25.55 32.24
CA TRP A 3 11.97 24.17 31.92
C TRP A 3 10.45 23.99 31.71
N VAL A 4 9.63 24.83 32.34
CA VAL A 4 8.16 24.81 32.19
C VAL A 4 7.74 25.26 30.78
N LEU A 5 8.49 26.17 30.15
CA LEU A 5 8.24 26.61 28.77
C LEU A 5 8.51 25.48 27.76
N PHE A 6 9.56 24.68 28.00
CA PHE A 6 9.85 23.50 27.20
C PHE A 6 8.81 22.39 27.38
N LEU A 7 8.29 22.20 28.59
CA LEU A 7 7.21 21.26 28.88
C LEU A 7 5.90 21.66 28.17
N LEU A 8 5.53 22.94 28.24
CA LEU A 8 4.37 23.50 27.55
C LEU A 8 4.48 23.32 26.03
N ALA A 9 5.65 23.60 25.45
CA ALA A 9 5.88 23.39 24.02
C ALA A 9 5.71 21.92 23.60
N ALA A 10 6.23 20.97 24.40
CA ALA A 10 6.06 19.54 24.14
C ALA A 10 4.59 19.11 24.19
N TRP A 11 3.81 19.64 25.13
CA TRP A 11 2.38 19.39 25.25
C TRP A 11 1.57 19.98 24.08
N VAL A 12 1.91 21.17 23.61
CA VAL A 12 1.26 21.78 22.44
C VAL A 12 1.53 20.95 21.17
N VAL A 13 2.76 20.46 20.99
CA VAL A 13 3.13 19.59 19.87
C VAL A 13 2.40 18.23 19.95
N ALA A 14 2.33 17.64 21.14
CA ALA A 14 1.62 16.38 21.35
C ALA A 14 0.10 16.51 21.14
N GLY A 15 -0.50 17.57 21.68
CA GLY A 15 -1.92 17.88 21.51
C GLY A 15 -2.27 18.10 20.05
N THR A 16 -1.51 18.93 19.33
CA THR A 16 -1.77 19.20 17.90
C THR A 16 -1.61 17.95 17.02
N ALA A 17 -0.70 17.04 17.35
CA ALA A 17 -0.59 15.74 16.67
C ALA A 17 -1.82 14.85 16.92
N CYS A 18 -2.29 14.77 18.17
CA CYS A 18 -3.46 13.99 18.55
C CYS A 18 -4.73 14.51 17.86
N THR A 19 -4.99 15.82 17.90
CA THR A 19 -6.17 16.42 17.27
C THR A 19 -6.17 16.21 15.75
N ARG A 20 -5.00 16.30 15.11
CA ARG A 20 -4.87 16.03 13.67
C ARG A 20 -5.15 14.57 13.33
N LEU A 21 -4.75 13.64 14.19
CA LEU A 21 -5.02 12.22 14.01
C LEU A 21 -6.51 11.90 14.18
N CYS A 22 -7.15 12.44 15.22
CA CYS A 22 -8.60 12.30 15.44
C CYS A 22 -9.41 12.87 14.26
N LEU A 23 -9.04 14.06 13.77
CA LEU A 23 -9.69 14.67 12.60
C LEU A 23 -9.47 13.86 11.32
N ALA A 24 -8.30 13.25 11.14
CA ALA A 24 -8.05 12.36 10.01
C ALA A 24 -8.91 11.09 10.09
N ALA A 25 -9.03 10.48 11.27
CA ALA A 25 -9.86 9.31 11.49
C ALA A 25 -11.36 9.58 11.25
N VAL A 26 -11.89 10.71 11.75
CA VAL A 26 -13.29 11.11 11.56
C VAL A 26 -13.59 11.40 10.08
N ARG A 27 -12.66 12.04 9.36
CA ARG A 27 -12.81 12.31 7.92
C ARG A 27 -12.79 11.03 7.09
N ALA A 28 -11.95 10.06 7.46
CA ALA A 28 -11.95 8.74 6.83
C ALA A 28 -13.29 8.01 7.05
N ALA A 29 -13.80 8.00 8.28
CA ALA A 29 -15.07 7.37 8.63
C ALA A 29 -16.29 8.02 7.92
N ALA A 30 -16.29 9.34 7.73
CA ALA A 30 -17.35 10.04 7.02
C ALA A 30 -17.35 9.76 5.51
N ALA A 31 -16.17 9.62 4.90
CA ALA A 31 -16.03 9.24 3.49
C ALA A 31 -16.49 7.80 3.24
N ASP A 32 -16.27 6.91 4.21
CA ASP A 32 -16.62 5.48 4.15
C ASP A 32 -18.12 5.18 4.14
N ALA A 33 -18.96 6.06 4.69
CA ALA A 33 -20.41 5.82 4.79
C ALA A 33 -21.14 5.94 3.43
N ASN A 34 -20.53 6.63 2.45
CA ASN A 34 -21.18 6.96 1.18
C ASN A 34 -20.67 6.16 -0.03
N THR A 35 -19.58 5.41 0.10
CA THR A 35 -18.93 4.73 -1.03
C THR A 35 -18.98 3.20 -0.89
N GLY A 36 -19.54 2.53 -1.90
CA GLY A 36 -19.37 1.07 -2.06
C GLY A 36 -20.63 0.19 -2.16
N ARG A 37 -21.83 0.72 -2.45
CA ARG A 37 -23.03 -0.13 -2.52
C ARG A 37 -23.37 -0.75 -3.89
N ILE A 38 -22.71 -0.36 -4.99
CA ILE A 38 -23.10 -0.82 -6.36
C ILE A 38 -21.90 -1.25 -7.25
N HIS A 39 -20.64 -1.13 -6.79
CA HIS A 39 -19.49 -1.40 -7.68
C HIS A 39 -19.11 -2.90 -7.67
N GLU A 40 -19.33 -3.58 -8.80
CA GLU A 40 -18.77 -4.91 -9.05
C GLU A 40 -17.31 -4.79 -9.48
N LEU A 41 -16.41 -5.37 -8.69
CA LEU A 41 -14.97 -5.34 -8.96
C LEU A 41 -14.61 -6.30 -10.09
N THR A 42 -13.98 -5.76 -11.14
CA THR A 42 -13.36 -6.59 -12.17
C THR A 42 -12.12 -7.32 -11.64
N LEU A 43 -11.67 -8.37 -12.33
CA LEU A 43 -10.46 -9.12 -11.97
C LEU A 43 -9.22 -8.20 -11.85
N TYR A 44 -9.04 -7.27 -12.80
CA TYR A 44 -7.92 -6.33 -12.81
C TYR A 44 -8.03 -5.27 -11.69
N GLU A 45 -9.24 -4.83 -11.37
CA GLU A 45 -9.48 -3.91 -10.25
C GLU A 45 -9.20 -4.58 -8.91
N ALA A 46 -9.65 -5.83 -8.71
CA ALA A 46 -9.33 -6.62 -7.53
C ALA A 46 -7.82 -6.83 -7.37
N ALA A 47 -7.12 -7.11 -8.49
CA ALA A 47 -5.67 -7.21 -8.52
C ALA A 47 -4.99 -5.89 -8.13
N PHE A 48 -5.47 -4.76 -8.65
CA PHE A 48 -4.95 -3.44 -8.33
C PHE A 48 -5.14 -3.10 -6.84
N LEU A 49 -6.34 -3.32 -6.30
CA LEU A 49 -6.64 -3.05 -4.88
C LEU A 49 -5.82 -3.94 -3.93
N SER A 50 -5.55 -5.20 -4.33
CA SER A 50 -4.82 -6.16 -3.50
C SER A 50 -3.31 -5.95 -3.52
N GLY A 51 -2.73 -5.66 -4.69
CA GLY A 51 -1.27 -5.63 -4.87
C GLY A 51 -0.72 -4.51 -5.74
N GLY A 52 -1.58 -3.64 -6.28
CA GLY A 52 -1.21 -2.48 -7.08
C GLY A 52 -0.91 -2.80 -8.56
N PRO A 53 -0.28 -1.85 -9.26
CA PRO A 53 -0.02 -1.93 -10.71
C PRO A 53 0.69 -3.21 -11.17
N ARG A 54 1.71 -3.65 -10.41
CA ARG A 54 2.44 -4.88 -10.71
C ARG A 54 1.59 -6.13 -10.56
N ARG A 55 0.63 -6.15 -9.63
CA ARG A 55 -0.28 -7.28 -9.45
C ARG A 55 -1.24 -7.42 -10.62
N VAL A 56 -1.69 -6.30 -11.19
CA VAL A 56 -2.49 -6.31 -12.42
C VAL A 56 -1.71 -6.96 -13.55
N ALA A 57 -0.45 -6.55 -13.77
CA ALA A 57 0.42 -7.15 -14.79
C ALA A 57 0.67 -8.64 -14.55
N ASP A 58 0.93 -9.07 -13.30
CA ASP A 58 1.08 -10.50 -12.96
C ASP A 58 -0.18 -11.30 -13.35
N VAL A 59 -1.36 -10.80 -12.99
CA VAL A 59 -2.64 -11.47 -13.27
C VAL A 59 -2.91 -11.54 -14.77
N THR A 60 -2.64 -10.47 -15.52
CA THR A 60 -2.78 -10.47 -16.99
C THR A 60 -1.85 -11.51 -17.62
N LEU A 61 -0.58 -11.58 -17.20
CA LEU A 61 0.38 -12.58 -17.69
C LEU A 61 -0.10 -14.01 -17.40
N VAL A 62 -0.58 -14.29 -16.18
CA VAL A 62 -1.10 -15.62 -15.81
C VAL A 62 -2.38 -15.95 -16.57
N ALA A 63 -3.31 -15.01 -16.72
CA ALA A 63 -4.56 -15.21 -17.47
C ALA A 63 -4.28 -15.54 -18.95
N MET A 64 -3.37 -14.79 -19.59
CA MET A 64 -2.98 -15.07 -20.97
C MET A 64 -2.25 -16.41 -21.11
N ALA A 65 -1.43 -16.79 -20.12
CA ALA A 65 -0.73 -18.07 -20.12
C ALA A 65 -1.69 -19.26 -20.02
N ARG A 66 -2.69 -19.18 -19.14
CA ARG A 66 -3.74 -20.21 -19.01
C ARG A 66 -4.59 -20.34 -20.28
N GLN A 67 -4.85 -19.22 -20.95
CA GLN A 67 -5.54 -19.21 -22.25
C GLN A 67 -4.66 -19.66 -23.42
N ARG A 68 -3.42 -20.11 -23.17
CA ARG A 68 -2.42 -20.54 -24.17
C ARG A 68 -2.03 -19.45 -25.18
N ARG A 69 -2.12 -18.18 -24.76
CA ARG A 69 -1.81 -17.01 -25.60
C ARG A 69 -0.43 -16.43 -25.29
N LEU A 70 0.09 -16.72 -24.10
CA LEU A 70 1.49 -16.56 -23.75
C LEU A 70 2.07 -17.90 -23.28
N LEU A 71 3.34 -18.14 -23.56
CA LEU A 71 4.12 -19.18 -22.92
C LEU A 71 5.05 -18.51 -21.90
N LEU A 72 4.85 -18.84 -20.63
CA LEU A 72 5.69 -18.37 -19.54
C LEU A 72 6.66 -19.50 -19.17
N ALA A 73 7.92 -19.36 -19.57
CA ALA A 73 8.95 -20.32 -19.26
C ALA A 73 9.37 -20.17 -17.80
N HIS A 74 9.53 -21.30 -17.12
CA HIS A 74 10.10 -21.39 -15.77
C HIS A 74 11.44 -20.64 -15.60
N THR A 75 12.19 -20.39 -16.67
CA THR A 75 13.44 -19.61 -16.71
C THR A 75 13.24 -18.09 -16.67
N GLY A 76 11.99 -17.60 -16.58
CA GLY A 76 11.69 -16.17 -16.51
C GLY A 76 11.46 -15.48 -17.85
N TRP A 77 11.15 -16.23 -18.90
CA TRP A 77 10.85 -15.70 -20.23
C TRP A 77 9.35 -15.76 -20.54
N ALA A 78 8.84 -14.73 -21.20
CA ALA A 78 7.50 -14.69 -21.76
C ALA A 78 7.60 -14.70 -23.29
N THR A 79 6.89 -15.61 -23.93
CA THR A 79 6.78 -15.72 -25.38
C THR A 79 5.33 -15.52 -25.81
N VAL A 80 5.09 -14.68 -26.81
CA VAL A 80 3.77 -14.43 -27.39
C VAL A 80 3.43 -15.56 -28.34
N VAL A 81 2.33 -16.27 -28.05
CA VAL A 81 1.78 -17.33 -28.92
C VAL A 81 0.67 -16.75 -29.79
N ASP A 82 -0.17 -15.89 -29.22
CA ASP A 82 -1.22 -15.16 -29.93
C ASP A 82 -1.04 -13.65 -29.76
N PRO A 83 -0.69 -12.90 -30.83
CA PRO A 83 -0.43 -11.47 -30.75
C PRO A 83 -1.70 -10.62 -30.69
N ARG A 84 -2.90 -11.19 -30.81
CA ARG A 84 -4.16 -10.43 -30.77
C ARG A 84 -4.61 -10.18 -29.34
N GLY A 85 -4.27 -9.04 -28.75
CA GLY A 85 -4.77 -8.63 -27.43
C GLY A 85 -6.28 -8.31 -27.42
N ARG A 86 -7.05 -8.98 -26.56
CA ARG A 86 -8.51 -8.85 -26.44
C ARG A 86 -8.92 -7.61 -25.68
N ASP A 87 -8.12 -7.21 -24.69
CA ASP A 87 -8.35 -6.02 -23.88
C ASP A 87 -7.10 -5.11 -23.87
N GLU A 88 -7.23 -3.92 -23.25
CA GLU A 88 -6.16 -2.94 -23.16
C GLU A 88 -4.95 -3.43 -22.35
N MET A 89 -5.18 -4.27 -21.33
CA MET A 89 -4.12 -4.82 -20.51
C MET A 89 -3.30 -5.86 -21.28
N GLU A 90 -3.95 -6.77 -21.99
CA GLU A 90 -3.30 -7.75 -22.84
C GLU A 90 -2.51 -7.07 -23.96
N ARG A 91 -3.09 -6.06 -24.61
CA ARG A 91 -2.37 -5.26 -25.63
C ARG A 91 -1.14 -4.57 -25.04
N SER A 92 -1.24 -4.07 -23.81
CA SER A 92 -0.09 -3.47 -23.11
C SER A 92 1.01 -4.50 -22.80
N VAL A 93 0.64 -5.73 -22.40
CA VAL A 93 1.60 -6.82 -22.17
C VAL A 93 2.29 -7.25 -23.46
N ILE A 94 1.52 -7.45 -24.54
CA ILE A 94 2.07 -7.82 -25.86
C ILE A 94 3.01 -6.72 -26.37
N GLY A 95 2.60 -5.45 -26.25
CA GLY A 95 3.44 -4.31 -26.60
C GLY A 95 4.72 -4.22 -25.75
N ALA A 96 4.64 -4.57 -24.46
CA ALA A 96 5.80 -4.60 -23.55
C ALA A 96 6.78 -5.74 -23.84
N ILE A 97 6.31 -6.87 -24.41
CA ILE A 97 7.18 -7.95 -24.90
C ILE A 97 7.91 -7.51 -26.18
N GLY A 98 7.24 -6.73 -27.03
CA GLY A 98 7.83 -6.16 -28.23
C GLY A 98 7.73 -7.08 -29.46
N PRO A 99 8.23 -6.61 -30.62
CA PRO A 99 8.02 -7.25 -31.91
C PRO A 99 8.77 -8.58 -32.07
N GLU A 100 9.80 -8.84 -31.27
CA GLU A 100 10.54 -10.11 -31.26
C GLU A 100 9.69 -11.28 -30.73
N GLY A 101 8.54 -10.99 -30.09
CA GLY A 101 7.62 -12.00 -29.59
C GLY A 101 8.12 -12.73 -28.35
N GLN A 102 9.32 -12.43 -27.84
CA GLN A 102 9.86 -12.99 -26.61
C GLN A 102 10.61 -11.94 -25.79
N SER A 103 10.45 -11.95 -24.47
CA SER A 103 11.16 -11.04 -23.56
C SER A 103 11.19 -11.59 -22.14
N ARG A 104 12.06 -11.07 -21.29
CA ARG A 104 12.09 -11.44 -19.87
C ARG A 104 10.85 -10.93 -19.16
N ILE A 105 10.30 -11.75 -18.25
CA ILE A 105 9.07 -11.43 -17.51
C ILE A 105 9.25 -10.17 -16.64
N ALA A 106 10.41 -9.98 -16.01
CA ALA A 106 10.65 -8.87 -15.11
C ALA A 106 10.52 -7.47 -15.77
N PRO A 107 11.16 -7.16 -16.91
CA PRO A 107 10.97 -5.89 -17.62
C PRO A 107 9.56 -5.78 -18.22
N VAL A 108 9.01 -6.85 -18.79
CA VAL A 108 7.62 -6.85 -19.30
C VAL A 108 6.64 -6.46 -18.21
N ARG A 109 6.76 -7.04 -17.01
CA ARG A 109 5.95 -6.71 -15.85
C ARG A 109 6.14 -5.27 -15.40
N ALA A 110 7.37 -4.74 -15.42
CA ALA A 110 7.64 -3.35 -15.05
C ALA A 110 6.97 -2.38 -16.03
N ASN A 111 7.11 -2.62 -17.33
CA ASN A 111 6.55 -1.78 -18.39
C ASN A 111 5.01 -1.86 -18.43
N ALA A 112 4.45 -3.07 -18.32
CA ALA A 112 3.00 -3.28 -18.26
C ALA A 112 2.37 -2.64 -17.01
N ALA A 113 3.08 -2.63 -15.88
CA ALA A 113 2.62 -1.95 -14.67
C ALA A 113 2.57 -0.41 -14.80
N THR A 114 3.34 0.17 -15.73
CA THR A 114 3.33 1.63 -15.99
C THR A 114 2.45 2.03 -17.17
N ALA A 115 1.79 1.07 -17.82
CA ALA A 115 0.97 1.30 -18.99
C ALA A 115 -0.27 2.16 -18.69
N ASP A 116 -0.73 2.90 -19.70
CA ASP A 116 -1.90 3.79 -19.59
C ASP A 116 -3.17 3.03 -19.18
N ALA A 117 -3.31 1.76 -19.60
CA ALA A 117 -4.41 0.89 -19.18
C ALA A 117 -4.48 0.72 -17.64
N VAL A 118 -3.33 0.59 -16.98
CA VAL A 118 -3.26 0.48 -15.51
C VAL A 118 -3.54 1.83 -14.85
N ARG A 119 -3.08 2.93 -15.46
CA ARG A 119 -3.40 4.29 -14.98
C ARG A 119 -4.91 4.56 -15.06
N GLY A 120 -5.56 4.15 -16.15
CA GLY A 120 -7.01 4.24 -16.30
C GLY A 120 -7.79 3.42 -15.26
N ILE A 121 -7.28 2.24 -14.86
CA ILE A 121 -7.84 1.48 -13.74
C ILE A 121 -7.71 2.26 -12.43
N ALA A 122 -6.52 2.81 -12.15
CA ALA A 122 -6.27 3.60 -10.94
C ALA A 122 -7.22 4.80 -10.85
N GLU A 123 -7.33 5.58 -11.92
CA GLU A 123 -8.22 6.75 -11.98
C GLU A 123 -9.69 6.40 -11.80
N ARG A 124 -10.16 5.28 -12.37
CA ARG A 124 -11.54 4.79 -12.15
C ARG A 124 -11.78 4.41 -10.70
N LEU A 125 -10.85 3.68 -10.09
CA LEU A 125 -10.96 3.27 -8.69
C LEU A 125 -10.87 4.46 -7.73
N GLU A 126 -10.03 5.45 -8.02
CA GLU A 126 -9.94 6.69 -7.26
C GLU A 126 -11.24 7.50 -7.36
N ARG A 127 -11.81 7.64 -8.58
CA ARG A 127 -13.13 8.27 -8.78
C ARG A 127 -14.26 7.54 -8.07
N ALA A 128 -14.18 6.21 -7.97
CA ALA A 128 -15.14 5.39 -7.23
C ALA A 128 -14.92 5.42 -5.71
N GLY A 129 -13.86 6.07 -5.21
CA GLY A 129 -13.47 6.07 -3.80
C GLY A 129 -12.97 4.71 -3.29
N LEU A 130 -12.65 3.79 -4.21
CA LEU A 130 -12.19 2.43 -3.90
C LEU A 130 -10.67 2.33 -3.78
N ALA A 131 -9.94 3.24 -4.42
CA ALA A 131 -8.49 3.37 -4.28
C ALA A 131 -8.10 4.68 -3.59
N VAL A 132 -7.02 4.63 -2.82
CA VAL A 132 -6.45 5.81 -2.15
C VAL A 132 -5.71 6.66 -3.20
N PRO A 133 -6.04 7.96 -3.36
CA PRO A 133 -5.41 8.79 -4.37
C PRO A 133 -3.91 8.96 -4.15
N ASP A 134 -3.14 9.04 -5.24
CA ASP A 134 -1.67 9.25 -5.21
C ASP A 134 -1.25 10.45 -4.36
N SER A 135 -2.04 11.52 -4.37
CA SER A 135 -1.81 12.73 -3.56
C SER A 135 -2.02 12.50 -2.06
N ALA A 136 -2.95 11.63 -1.67
CA ALA A 136 -3.10 11.23 -0.27
C ALA A 136 -1.92 10.33 0.16
N ARG A 137 -1.38 9.50 -0.74
CA ARG A 137 -0.19 8.67 -0.46
C ARG A 137 1.05 9.51 -0.12
N THR A 138 1.32 10.56 -0.90
CA THR A 138 2.44 11.46 -0.64
C THR A 138 2.22 12.29 0.62
N THR A 139 0.97 12.69 0.91
CA THR A 139 0.62 13.45 2.11
C THR A 139 0.75 12.63 3.38
N VAL A 140 0.34 11.35 3.38
CA VAL A 140 0.53 10.44 4.52
C VAL A 140 2.01 10.13 4.74
N ALA A 141 2.79 9.90 3.67
CA ALA A 141 4.23 9.71 3.78
C ALA A 141 4.94 10.98 4.32
N ALA A 142 4.50 12.17 3.91
CA ALA A 142 4.98 13.44 4.43
C ALA A 142 4.58 13.63 5.91
N ALA A 143 3.34 13.30 6.27
CA ALA A 143 2.87 13.36 7.66
C ALA A 143 3.68 12.42 8.57
N VAL A 144 3.95 11.18 8.14
CA VAL A 144 4.80 10.23 8.88
C VAL A 144 6.23 10.75 9.01
N ARG A 145 6.80 11.36 7.96
CA ARG A 145 8.11 12.02 8.03
C ARG A 145 8.11 13.17 9.03
N GLN A 146 7.03 13.93 9.09
CA GLN A 146 6.88 15.07 10.00
C GLN A 146 6.71 14.64 11.46
N VAL A 147 5.98 13.55 11.73
CA VAL A 147 5.91 12.95 13.07
C VAL A 147 7.27 12.38 13.47
N ARG A 148 8.01 11.78 12.54
CA ARG A 148 9.38 11.31 12.78
C ARG A 148 10.34 12.47 13.09
N SER A 149 10.26 13.59 12.37
CA SER A 149 11.07 14.78 12.69
C SER A 149 10.67 15.39 14.03
N ALA A 150 9.39 15.37 14.39
CA ALA A 150 8.93 15.82 15.71
C ALA A 150 9.48 14.94 16.84
N ALA A 151 9.49 13.61 16.66
CA ALA A 151 10.11 12.70 17.63
C ALA A 151 11.61 12.96 17.81
N VAL A 152 12.34 13.22 16.71
CA VAL A 152 13.77 13.59 16.76
C VAL A 152 13.96 14.94 17.45
N ALA A 153 13.09 15.91 17.21
CA ALA A 153 13.15 17.22 17.87
C ALA A 153 12.89 17.11 19.39
N VAL A 154 11.93 16.27 19.82
CA VAL A 154 11.66 16.01 21.24
C VAL A 154 12.86 15.32 21.90
N LEU A 155 13.51 14.37 21.23
CA LEU A 155 14.76 13.76 21.71
C LEU A 155 15.89 14.78 21.81
N GLY A 156 16.05 15.65 20.81
CA GLY A 156 17.06 16.72 20.81
C GLY A 156 16.84 17.72 21.94
N LEU A 157 15.60 18.12 22.20
CA LEU A 157 15.22 19.00 23.30
C LEU A 157 15.46 18.33 24.67
N GLY A 158 15.14 17.04 24.81
CA GLY A 158 15.44 16.27 26.02
C GLY A 158 16.94 16.16 26.29
N ALA A 159 17.75 15.94 25.25
CA ALA A 159 19.21 15.93 25.35
C ALA A 159 19.78 17.31 25.71
N ALA A 160 19.27 18.38 25.09
CA ALA A 160 19.67 19.76 25.41
C ALA A 160 19.32 20.15 26.86
N ALA A 161 18.18 19.72 27.37
CA ALA A 161 17.78 19.94 28.76
C ALA A 161 18.63 19.17 29.79
N LEU A 162 19.27 18.07 29.38
CA LEU A 162 20.24 17.33 30.21
C LEU A 162 21.64 17.97 30.20
N LEU A 163 21.96 18.75 29.16
CA LEU A 163 23.24 19.43 28.98
C LEU A 163 23.25 20.84 29.58
N THR A 164 22.09 21.44 29.89
CA THR A 164 22.05 22.73 30.59
C THR A 164 22.34 22.57 32.09
N PRO A 165 23.22 23.41 32.68
CA PRO A 165 23.59 23.29 34.09
C PRO A 165 22.40 23.59 35.00
N ALA A 166 21.97 22.57 35.76
CA ALA A 166 20.87 22.66 36.72
C ALA A 166 21.39 22.96 38.14
N PRO A 167 20.65 23.75 38.96
CA PRO A 167 20.97 23.98 40.37
C PRO A 167 21.01 22.67 41.19
N PRO A 168 21.82 22.60 42.25
CA PRO A 168 22.23 21.35 42.92
C PRO A 168 21.10 20.56 43.62
N ASP A 169 19.92 21.15 43.84
CA ASP A 169 18.83 20.52 44.61
C ASP A 169 17.74 19.83 43.77
N MET A 170 17.84 19.80 42.43
CA MET A 170 16.79 19.19 41.60
C MET A 170 17.20 17.80 41.05
N PRO A 171 16.55 16.71 41.47
CA PRO A 171 16.85 15.37 40.99
C PRO A 171 16.60 15.23 39.47
N ARG A 172 17.68 15.02 38.71
CA ARG A 172 17.67 14.89 37.23
C ARG A 172 16.75 13.78 36.70
N HIS A 173 16.45 12.77 37.52
CA HIS A 173 15.54 11.67 37.17
C HIS A 173 14.07 12.10 37.09
N LEU A 174 13.63 13.10 37.87
CA LEU A 174 12.27 13.66 37.78
C LEU A 174 12.05 14.38 36.44
N VAL A 175 13.08 15.07 35.96
CA VAL A 175 13.08 15.78 34.67
C VAL A 175 12.99 14.78 33.50
N ALA A 176 13.74 13.69 33.56
CA ALA A 176 13.68 12.63 32.56
C ALA A 176 12.32 11.90 32.55
N LEU A 177 11.72 11.67 33.72
CA LEU A 177 10.42 11.02 33.85
C LEU A 177 9.29 11.86 33.21
N TRP A 178 9.33 13.18 33.39
CA TRP A 178 8.34 14.09 32.81
C TRP A 178 8.46 14.22 31.29
N PHE A 179 9.66 14.07 30.72
CA PHE A 179 9.87 14.01 29.26
C PHE A 179 9.58 12.63 28.66
N ALA A 180 9.67 11.57 29.46
CA ALA A 180 9.33 10.21 29.02
C ALA A 180 7.84 10.06 28.68
N LEU A 181 6.95 10.81 29.33
CA LEU A 181 5.51 10.80 29.07
C LEU A 181 5.13 11.29 27.65
N PRO A 182 5.52 12.50 27.20
CA PRO A 182 5.27 12.94 25.82
C PRO A 182 6.07 12.14 24.79
N LEU A 183 7.25 11.62 25.14
CA LEU A 183 8.00 10.72 24.26
C LEU A 183 7.26 9.38 24.07
N ALA A 184 6.75 8.78 25.15
CA ALA A 184 5.97 7.55 25.09
C ALA A 184 4.65 7.76 24.33
N LEU A 185 4.01 8.91 24.49
CA LEU A 185 2.80 9.28 23.76
C LEU A 185 3.04 9.47 22.25
N THR A 186 4.16 10.10 21.87
CA THR A 186 4.53 10.27 20.46
C THR A 186 4.97 8.95 19.83
N LEU A 187 5.70 8.11 20.57
CA LEU A 187 6.09 6.76 20.15
C LEU A 187 4.88 5.82 20.03
N SER A 188 3.92 5.89 20.95
CA SER A 188 2.70 5.06 20.87
C SER A 188 1.82 5.48 19.69
N CYS A 189 1.69 6.78 19.42
CA CYS A 189 0.98 7.28 18.24
C CYS A 189 1.67 6.87 16.93
N LEU A 190 3.00 6.90 16.89
CA LEU A 190 3.79 6.42 15.75
C LEU A 190 3.70 4.90 15.59
N ALA A 191 3.64 4.15 16.70
CA ALA A 191 3.46 2.71 16.68
C ALA A 191 2.06 2.34 16.16
N VAL A 192 1.00 3.01 16.61
CA VAL A 192 -0.37 2.81 16.12
C VAL A 192 -0.45 3.16 14.63
N ALA A 193 0.10 4.31 14.20
CA ALA A 193 0.15 4.66 12.78
C ALA A 193 0.98 3.66 11.96
N ARG A 194 2.08 3.11 12.49
CA ARG A 194 2.84 2.04 11.83
C ARG A 194 2.03 0.76 11.73
N ILE A 195 1.34 0.36 12.78
CA ILE A 195 0.55 -0.87 12.86
C ILE A 195 -0.71 -0.77 12.00
N GLU A 196 -1.32 0.41 11.82
CA GLU A 196 -2.42 0.62 10.88
C GLU A 196 -1.94 0.84 9.43
N VAL A 197 -0.70 1.29 9.19
CA VAL A 197 -0.20 1.48 7.82
C VAL A 197 0.46 0.23 7.23
N HIS A 198 0.89 -0.73 8.07
CA HIS A 198 1.62 -1.93 7.60
C HIS A 198 0.81 -3.18 7.20
N PRO A 199 -0.46 -3.39 7.61
CA PRO A 199 -1.24 -4.53 7.13
C PRO A 199 -2.27 -4.15 6.06
N TYR A 200 -2.44 -2.85 5.76
CA TYR A 200 -3.42 -2.40 4.77
C TYR A 200 -2.74 -2.39 3.40
N SER A 201 -3.30 -3.11 2.42
CA SER A 201 -2.83 -3.00 1.04
C SER A 201 -2.84 -1.53 0.67
N ARG A 202 -1.66 -0.94 0.44
CA ARG A 202 -1.42 0.51 0.22
C ARG A 202 -2.24 1.17 -0.90
N TRP A 203 -3.10 0.40 -1.57
CA TRP A 203 -3.88 0.76 -2.74
C TRP A 203 -5.39 0.76 -2.49
N ALA A 204 -5.91 -0.02 -1.54
CA ALA A 204 -7.36 -0.13 -1.30
C ALA A 204 -7.83 0.81 -0.19
N SER A 205 -8.92 1.55 -0.44
CA SER A 205 -9.66 2.23 0.62
C SER A 205 -10.42 1.21 1.49
N PRO A 206 -10.90 1.59 2.69
CA PRO A 206 -11.71 0.68 3.52
C PRO A 206 -12.95 0.14 2.78
N ALA A 207 -13.59 0.97 1.93
CA ALA A 207 -14.66 0.52 1.04
C ALA A 207 -14.18 -0.53 0.01
N GLY A 208 -13.02 -0.30 -0.63
CA GLY A 208 -12.40 -1.26 -1.54
C GLY A 208 -12.05 -2.59 -0.85
N GLN A 209 -11.65 -2.56 0.41
CA GLN A 209 -11.37 -3.77 1.20
C GLN A 209 -12.64 -4.58 1.51
N ARG A 210 -13.75 -3.92 1.84
CA ARG A 210 -15.04 -4.61 2.05
C ARG A 210 -15.49 -5.36 0.79
N LEU A 211 -15.35 -4.73 -0.37
CA LEU A 211 -15.65 -5.35 -1.66
C LEU A 211 -14.69 -6.51 -1.98
N LEU A 212 -13.39 -6.33 -1.70
CA LEU A 212 -12.41 -7.39 -1.89
C LEU A 212 -12.70 -8.61 -0.99
N GLY A 213 -13.06 -8.38 0.27
CA GLY A 213 -13.47 -9.42 1.22
C GLY A 213 -14.78 -10.13 0.83
N ALA A 214 -15.71 -9.41 0.19
CA ALA A 214 -16.91 -10.02 -0.38
C ALA A 214 -16.57 -10.90 -1.60
N LEU A 215 -15.72 -10.42 -2.51
CA LEU A 215 -15.25 -11.20 -3.66
C LEU A 215 -14.54 -12.49 -3.24
N THR A 216 -13.64 -12.45 -2.27
CA THR A 216 -12.91 -13.64 -1.81
C THR A 216 -13.85 -14.70 -1.24
N ARG A 217 -14.86 -14.30 -0.47
CA ARG A 217 -15.86 -15.22 0.09
C ARG A 217 -16.70 -15.90 -0.98
N ASN A 218 -17.01 -15.18 -2.07
CA ASN A 218 -17.75 -15.74 -3.19
C ASN A 218 -16.88 -16.63 -4.09
N ALA A 219 -15.58 -16.39 -4.16
CA ALA A 219 -14.66 -17.15 -4.98
C ALA A 219 -14.34 -18.55 -4.41
N ASP A 220 -14.32 -18.73 -3.08
CA ASP A 220 -13.95 -20.01 -2.45
C ASP A 220 -14.92 -21.19 -2.73
N GLY A 221 -16.02 -20.97 -3.46
CA GLY A 221 -17.06 -21.98 -3.72
C GLY A 221 -17.06 -22.68 -5.09
N THR A 222 -16.29 -22.22 -6.09
CA THR A 222 -16.33 -22.77 -7.46
C THR A 222 -14.93 -23.10 -7.99
N ALA A 223 -14.70 -24.35 -8.41
CA ALA A 223 -13.43 -24.80 -8.98
C ALA A 223 -13.25 -24.38 -10.46
N ASP A 224 -13.45 -23.09 -10.75
CA ASP A 224 -13.39 -22.53 -12.10
C ASP A 224 -12.10 -21.70 -12.34
N ASP A 225 -11.73 -21.52 -13.61
CA ASP A 225 -10.59 -20.72 -14.07
C ASP A 225 -10.64 -19.29 -13.50
N ARG A 226 -11.86 -18.74 -13.39
CA ARG A 226 -12.11 -17.42 -12.81
C ARG A 226 -11.77 -17.35 -11.32
N THR A 227 -12.06 -18.40 -10.57
CA THR A 227 -11.73 -18.49 -9.14
C THR A 227 -10.22 -18.56 -8.93
N TYR A 228 -9.54 -19.35 -9.75
CA TYR A 228 -8.08 -19.41 -9.74
C TYR A 228 -7.47 -18.02 -10.00
N LEU A 229 -7.89 -17.32 -11.06
CA LEU A 229 -7.37 -16.00 -11.38
C LEU A 229 -7.69 -14.97 -10.28
N THR A 230 -8.87 -15.07 -9.66
CA THR A 230 -9.24 -14.23 -8.52
C THR A 230 -8.34 -14.49 -7.32
N SER A 231 -7.99 -15.75 -7.05
CA SER A 231 -7.03 -16.11 -5.99
C SER A 231 -5.64 -15.53 -6.26
N VAL A 232 -5.19 -15.53 -7.52
CA VAL A 232 -3.92 -14.92 -7.94
C VAL A 232 -4.00 -13.39 -7.87
N ALA A 233 -5.15 -12.78 -8.17
CA ALA A 233 -5.35 -11.34 -8.03
C ALA A 233 -5.23 -10.88 -6.57
N VAL A 234 -5.83 -11.63 -5.65
CA VAL A 234 -5.85 -11.28 -4.22
C VAL A 234 -4.55 -11.65 -3.52
N ARG A 235 -4.08 -12.90 -3.67
CA ARG A 235 -2.95 -13.45 -2.92
C ARG A 235 -1.62 -13.35 -3.69
N GLY A 236 -1.68 -13.03 -4.98
CA GLY A 236 -0.51 -12.87 -5.84
C GLY A 236 0.06 -14.16 -6.40
N VAL A 237 1.28 -14.06 -6.94
CA VAL A 237 2.01 -15.18 -7.57
C VAL A 237 2.22 -16.40 -6.66
N ARG A 238 2.07 -16.24 -5.33
CA ARG A 238 2.14 -17.36 -4.38
C ARG A 238 0.92 -18.28 -4.44
N ALA A 239 -0.20 -17.81 -4.97
CA ALA A 239 -1.40 -18.63 -5.17
C ALA A 239 -1.41 -19.39 -6.50
N ILE A 240 -0.37 -19.23 -7.33
CA ILE A 240 -0.19 -20.03 -8.53
C ILE A 240 0.10 -21.48 -8.10
N GLY A 241 -0.82 -22.39 -8.43
CA GLY A 241 -0.72 -23.81 -8.09
C GLY A 241 0.38 -24.54 -8.87
N GLU A 242 0.61 -24.14 -10.12
CA GLU A 242 1.60 -24.75 -11.00
C GLU A 242 3.03 -24.28 -10.64
N PRO A 243 3.94 -25.18 -10.24
CA PRO A 243 5.27 -24.80 -9.76
C PRO A 243 6.12 -24.16 -10.86
N ASP A 244 6.03 -24.64 -12.09
CA ASP A 244 6.80 -24.11 -13.22
C ASP A 244 6.37 -22.69 -13.60
N LEU A 245 5.05 -22.44 -13.58
CA LEU A 245 4.49 -21.12 -13.82
C LEU A 245 4.86 -20.15 -12.70
N ARG A 246 4.87 -20.61 -11.45
CA ARG A 246 5.31 -19.83 -10.30
C ARG A 246 6.80 -19.51 -10.37
N ALA A 247 7.63 -20.46 -10.80
CA ALA A 247 9.06 -20.27 -11.01
C ALA A 247 9.36 -19.20 -12.06
N ALA A 248 8.53 -19.07 -13.10
CA ALA A 248 8.69 -18.01 -14.10
C ALA A 248 8.72 -16.59 -13.49
N PHE A 249 8.05 -16.36 -12.35
CA PHE A 249 7.99 -15.05 -11.68
C PHE A 249 9.09 -14.82 -10.63
N THR A 250 9.91 -15.82 -10.30
CA THR A 250 10.98 -15.68 -9.29
C THR A 250 12.26 -15.06 -9.86
N HIS A 251 12.43 -15.13 -11.18
CA HIS A 251 13.55 -14.51 -11.90
C HIS A 251 13.40 -12.98 -11.98
N ARG A 252 14.50 -12.25 -11.75
CA ARG A 252 14.59 -10.78 -11.80
C ARG A 252 15.19 -10.28 -13.11
#